data_AF-A0A2E0L9J5-F1
#
_entry.id   AF-A0A2E0L9J5-F1
#
_cell.length_a   1.000
_cell.length_b   1.000
_cell.length_c   1.000
_cell.angle_alpha   90.00
_cell.angle_beta   90.00
_cell.angle_gamma   90.00
#
_symmetry.space_group_name_H-M   'P 1'
#
loop_
_entity.id
_entity.type
_entity.pdbx_description
1 polymer ?
#
loop_
_entity_poly.entity_id
_entity_poly.type
_entity_poly.pdbx_seq_one_letter_code
_entity_poly.pdbx_strand_id
1 'polypeptide(L)'
;MPVFDLNNRRVGTVKHVQFADDMIEDAFVADDLTVQNADETVRRRLLKAGFIKINTGLLRRDQYATSDMIEYVGGDGVQLNVLRERLMKL
;
A
#
# COMPACT_ATOMS: atom_id res chain seq x y z
N MET A 1 -1.56 -4.05 12.33
CA MET A 1 -2.91 -4.37 11.82
C MET A 1 -2.81 -5.40 10.69
N PRO A 2 -3.52 -6.54 10.73
CA PRO A 2 -3.48 -7.54 9.65
C PRO A 2 -4.18 -7.03 8.39
N VAL A 3 -3.78 -7.56 7.23
CA VAL A 3 -4.38 -7.24 5.92
C VAL A 3 -4.84 -8.53 5.25
N PHE A 4 -6.08 -8.54 4.77
CA PHE A 4 -6.73 -9.66 4.09
C PHE A 4 -7.10 -9.28 2.66
N ASP A 5 -6.95 -10.23 1.73
CA ASP A 5 -7.38 -10.05 0.34
C ASP A 5 -8.89 -10.29 0.16
N LEU A 6 -9.40 -10.08 -1.05
CA LEU A 6 -10.81 -10.30 -1.40
C LEU A 6 -11.37 -11.67 -0.99
N ASN A 7 -10.53 -12.71 -0.90
CA ASN A 7 -10.93 -14.06 -0.51
C ASN A 7 -10.75 -14.32 1.00
N ASN A 8 -10.61 -13.26 1.80
CA ASN A 8 -10.33 -13.30 3.23
C ASN A 8 -9.03 -14.05 3.58
N ARG A 9 -8.06 -14.09 2.64
CA ARG A 9 -6.75 -14.70 2.90
C ARG A 9 -5.80 -13.65 3.45
N ARG A 10 -5.09 -13.99 4.52
CA ARG A 10 -4.11 -13.08 5.12
C ARG A 10 -2.95 -12.82 4.16
N VAL A 11 -2.78 -11.56 3.78
CA VAL A 11 -1.68 -11.08 2.94
C VAL A 11 -0.44 -10.80 3.78
N GLY A 12 -0.63 -10.12 4.91
CA GLY A 12 0.44 -9.60 5.74
C GLY A 12 -0.05 -8.66 6.84
N THR A 13 0.77 -7.67 7.19
CA THR A 13 0.42 -6.62 8.15
C THR A 13 0.75 -5.24 7.60
N VAL A 14 -0.08 -4.24 7.92
CA VAL A 14 0.23 -2.84 7.63
C VAL A 14 1.52 -2.47 8.35
N LYS A 15 2.49 -2.01 7.56
CA LYS A 15 3.82 -1.54 7.98
C LYS A 15 3.90 -0.02 7.97
N HIS A 16 3.28 0.62 6.99
CA HIS A 16 3.25 2.07 6.84
C HIS A 16 1.97 2.50 6.11
N VAL A 17 1.50 3.71 6.37
CA VAL A 17 0.33 4.33 5.74
C VAL A 17 0.74 5.70 5.23
N GLN A 18 0.55 5.94 3.94
CA GLN A 18 0.71 7.21 3.28
C GLN A 18 -0.66 7.72 2.87
N PHE A 19 -1.03 8.91 3.33
CA PHE A 19 -2.25 9.56 2.90
C PHE A 19 -2.07 10.17 1.51
N ALA A 20 -3.18 10.25 0.77
CA ALA A 20 -3.21 10.96 -0.50
C ALA A 20 -2.86 12.42 -0.27
N ASP A 21 -1.98 12.95 -1.12
CA ASP A 21 -1.64 14.36 -1.13
C ASP A 21 -1.89 14.93 -2.53
N ASP A 22 -2.80 15.89 -2.61
CA ASP A 22 -3.14 16.58 -3.85
C ASP A 22 -2.07 17.63 -4.21
N MET A 23 -1.24 18.05 -3.25
CA MET A 23 -0.10 18.94 -3.43
C MET A 23 1.18 18.14 -3.68
N ILE A 24 1.20 17.37 -4.77
CA ILE A 24 2.32 16.50 -5.15
C ILE A 24 3.66 17.27 -5.27
N GLU A 25 3.62 18.58 -5.51
CA GLU A 25 4.78 19.46 -5.59
C GLU A 25 5.57 19.53 -4.27
N ASP A 26 4.91 19.40 -3.12
CA ASP A 26 5.55 19.32 -1.81
C ASP A 26 5.74 17.86 -1.33
N ALA A 27 4.97 16.92 -1.88
CA ALA A 27 4.97 15.49 -1.49
C ALA A 27 6.16 14.67 -2.04
N PHE A 28 7.24 15.30 -2.50
CA PHE A 28 8.42 14.60 -3.02
C PHE A 28 9.15 13.74 -1.99
N VAL A 29 8.78 13.85 -0.71
CA VAL A 29 9.29 13.01 0.36
C VAL A 29 8.23 11.96 0.71
N ALA A 30 8.16 10.88 -0.07
CA ALA A 30 7.58 9.66 0.48
C ALA A 30 8.46 9.25 1.66
N ASP A 31 7.90 9.04 2.86
CA ASP A 31 8.68 8.53 4.00
C ASP A 31 9.28 7.14 3.72
N ASP A 32 8.78 6.47 2.67
CA ASP A 32 9.24 5.18 2.22
C ASP A 32 10.31 5.26 1.11
N LEU A 33 11.56 4.93 1.46
CA LEU A 33 12.69 4.87 0.52
C LEU A 33 12.45 3.94 -0.68
N THR A 34 11.65 2.87 -0.54
CA THR A 34 11.34 1.98 -1.67
C THR A 34 10.45 2.70 -2.68
N VAL A 35 9.51 3.52 -2.22
CA VAL A 35 8.64 4.34 -3.08
C VAL A 35 9.41 5.51 -3.69
N GLN A 36 10.34 6.11 -2.97
CA GLN A 36 11.22 7.16 -3.53
C GLN A 36 12.03 6.65 -4.73
N ASN A 37 12.54 5.41 -4.64
CA ASN A 37 13.33 4.76 -5.70
C ASN A 37 12.49 4.13 -6.81
N ALA A 38 11.16 4.13 -6.71
CA ALA A 38 10.30 3.63 -7.77
C ALA A 38 10.30 4.55 -8.99
N ASP A 39 9.95 4.00 -10.16
CA ASP A 39 9.74 4.77 -11.38
C ASP A 39 8.81 5.96 -11.12
N GLU A 40 9.11 7.11 -11.71
CA GLU A 40 8.39 8.36 -11.42
C GLU A 40 6.87 8.23 -11.60
N THR A 41 6.43 7.53 -12.64
CA THR A 41 5.01 7.25 -12.91
C THR A 41 4.37 6.45 -11.78
N VAL A 42 5.07 5.44 -11.25
CA VAL A 42 4.57 4.59 -10.16
C VAL A 42 4.55 5.36 -8.85
N ARG A 43 5.62 6.11 -8.55
CA ARG A 43 5.73 6.98 -7.38
C ARG A 43 4.61 8.02 -7.35
N ARG A 44 4.42 8.76 -8.45
CA ARG A 44 3.34 9.77 -8.55
C ARG A 44 1.96 9.14 -8.36
N ARG A 45 1.72 7.96 -8.92
CA ARG A 45 0.44 7.24 -8.75
C ARG A 45 0.20 6.87 -7.29
N LEU A 46 1.20 6.34 -6.60
CA LEU A 46 1.10 5.94 -5.19
C LEU A 46 0.87 7.15 -4.28
N LEU A 47 1.64 8.23 -4.45
CA LEU A 47 1.49 9.45 -3.65
C LEU A 47 0.13 10.12 -3.85
N LYS A 48 -0.31 10.23 -5.10
CA LYS A 48 -1.60 10.83 -5.42
C LYS A 48 -2.79 10.04 -4.86
N ALA A 49 -2.73 8.71 -4.91
CA ALA A 49 -3.82 7.87 -4.44
C ALA A 49 -3.82 7.67 -2.91
N GLY A 50 -2.66 7.89 -2.26
CA GLY A 50 -2.40 7.33 -0.94
C GLY A 50 -2.26 5.81 -1.00
N PHE A 51 -1.48 5.23 -0.09
CA PHE A 51 -1.25 3.79 -0.07
C PHE A 51 -0.95 3.26 1.33
N ILE A 52 -1.14 1.96 1.49
CA ILE A 52 -0.59 1.19 2.60
C ILE A 52 0.56 0.31 2.11
N LYS A 53 1.64 0.27 2.88
CA LYS A 53 2.71 -0.71 2.73
C LYS A 53 2.41 -1.92 3.59
N ILE A 54 2.44 -3.09 2.97
CA ILE A 54 2.08 -4.36 3.58
C ILE A 54 3.36 -5.18 3.74
N ASN A 55 3.74 -5.46 4.99
CA ASN A 55 4.79 -6.42 5.25
C ASN A 55 4.29 -7.83 4.99
N THR A 56 5.00 -8.56 4.12
CA THR A 56 4.61 -9.92 3.71
C THR A 56 5.56 -11.02 4.22
N GLY A 57 6.45 -10.67 5.16
CA GLY A 57 7.45 -11.55 5.77
C GLY A 57 8.89 -11.16 5.43
N LEU A 58 9.86 -11.76 6.13
CA LEU A 58 11.30 -11.44 6.05
C LEU A 58 11.95 -11.66 4.68
N LEU A 59 11.47 -12.65 3.90
CA LEU A 59 12.07 -13.05 2.62
C LEU A 59 11.26 -12.59 1.40
N ARG A 60 10.14 -11.90 1.62
CA ARG A 60 9.23 -11.45 0.56
C ARG A 60 9.27 -9.95 0.47
N ARG A 61 9.18 -9.42 -0.75
CA ARG A 61 9.06 -7.96 -0.95
C ARG A 61 7.78 -7.47 -0.29
N ASP A 62 7.86 -6.29 0.31
CA ASP A 62 6.68 -5.59 0.78
C ASP A 62 5.75 -5.32 -0.41
N GLN A 63 4.45 -5.35 -0.16
CA GLN A 63 3.42 -5.10 -1.18
C GLN A 63 2.71 -3.78 -0.89
N TYR A 64 2.16 -3.16 -1.93
CA TYR A 64 1.51 -1.86 -1.81
C TYR A 64 0.07 -1.95 -2.32
N ALA A 65 -0.87 -1.40 -1.54
CA ALA A 65 -2.27 -1.26 -1.91
C ALA A 65 -2.65 0.23 -1.84
N THR A 66 -3.30 0.74 -2.87
CA THR A 66 -3.84 2.10 -2.89
C THR A 66 -5.17 2.19 -2.17
N SER A 67 -5.62 3.39 -1.84
CA SER A 67 -6.86 3.62 -1.09
C SER A 67 -8.09 2.98 -1.75
N ASP A 68 -8.19 3.00 -3.09
CA ASP A 68 -9.24 2.36 -3.88
C ASP A 68 -9.28 0.83 -3.79
N MET A 69 -8.17 0.21 -3.36
CA MET A 69 -8.08 -1.24 -3.14
C MET A 69 -8.56 -1.66 -1.75
N ILE A 70 -8.87 -0.72 -0.86
CA ILE A 70 -9.31 -0.97 0.51
C ILE A 70 -10.84 -0.94 0.55
N GLU A 71 -11.43 -2.08 0.92
CA GLU A 71 -12.88 -2.20 1.11
C GLU A 71 -13.30 -1.67 2.49
N TYR A 72 -12.57 -2.06 3.53
CA TYR A 72 -12.91 -1.74 4.91
C TYR A 72 -11.68 -1.74 5.81
N VAL A 73 -11.68 -0.85 6.81
CA VAL A 73 -10.71 -0.80 7.90
C VAL A 73 -11.47 -0.86 9.22
N GLY A 74 -11.13 -1.83 10.06
CA GLY A 74 -11.79 -2.02 11.37
C GLY A 74 -10.88 -2.66 12.41
N GLY A 75 -11.48 -2.99 13.56
CA GLY A 75 -10.76 -3.58 14.70
C GLY A 75 -10.04 -4.89 14.36
N ASP A 76 -10.59 -5.66 13.42
CA ASP A 76 -10.06 -6.96 13.03
C ASP A 76 -8.99 -6.89 11.93
N GLY A 77 -8.82 -5.73 11.27
CA GLY A 77 -7.84 -5.56 10.21
C GLY A 77 -8.27 -4.65 9.07
N VAL A 78 -7.48 -4.72 8.00
CA VAL A 78 -7.78 -4.12 6.70
C VAL A 78 -8.25 -5.21 5.75
N GLN A 79 -9.43 -5.01 5.16
CA GLN A 79 -9.98 -5.85 4.11
C GLN A 79 -9.78 -5.17 2.77
N LEU A 80 -9.17 -5.90 1.82
CA LEU A 80 -9.01 -5.44 0.44
C LEU A 80 -10.14 -5.95 -0.44
N ASN A 81 -10.50 -5.18 -1.46
CA ASN A 81 -11.45 -5.60 -2.51
C ASN A 81 -10.74 -6.26 -3.72
N VAL A 82 -9.41 -6.46 -3.63
CA VAL A 82 -8.60 -7.12 -4.65
C VAL A 82 -7.90 -8.36 -4.11
N LEU A 83 -7.49 -9.24 -5.03
CA LEU A 83 -6.63 -10.38 -4.72
C LEU A 83 -5.18 -9.96 -4.51
N ARG A 84 -4.42 -10.72 -3.72
CA ARG A 84 -3.00 -10.47 -3.42
C ARG A 84 -2.13 -10.27 -4.66
N GLU A 85 -2.44 -10.97 -5.75
CA GLU A 85 -1.69 -10.93 -7.01
C GLU A 85 -1.81 -9.59 -7.73
N ARG A 86 -2.85 -8.81 -7.43
CA ARG A 86 -3.06 -7.45 -7.97
C ARG A 86 -2.23 -6.39 -7.26
N LEU A 87 -1.68 -6.70 -6.08
CA LEU A 87 -0.92 -5.75 -5.30
C LEU A 87 0.39 -5.37 -5.99
N MET A 88 0.72 -4.10 -5.90
CA MET A 88 1.97 -3.58 -6.45
C MET A 88 3.16 -4.15 -5.68
N LYS A 89 4.22 -4.49 -6.41
CA LYS A 89 5.49 -4.98 -5.89
C LYS A 89 6.56 -4.05 -6.42
N LEU A 90 7.28 -3.39 -5.50
CA LEU A 90 8.42 -2.54 -5.81
C LEU A 90 9.71 -3.29 -5.53
#